data_AF-A0A1M7EZG7-F1
#
_entry.id   AF-A0A1M7EZG7-F1
#
_cell.length_a   1.000
_cell.length_b   1.000
_cell.length_c   1.000
_cell.angle_alpha   90.00
_cell.angle_beta   90.00
_cell.angle_gamma   90.00
#
_symmetry.space_group_name_H-M   'P 1'
#
loop_
_entity.id
_entity.type
_entity.pdbx_description
1 polymer ?
#
loop_
_entity_poly.entity_id
_entity_poly.type
_entity_poly.pdbx_seq_one_letter_code
_entity_poly.pdbx_strand_id
1 'polypeptide(L)'
;MEQRITRGAHEWRKAGGVVLGLGLVLSGGLVSPVALADEQRLEVDLARWFESGRLRHLEVSQPSAELTRATDIAIAWSNGERLQVEQYDVEGDYDDPDRVVLSGVVLTAADMRVDVARIEIDDPSEAVWRLDSSEPELSAAGIHTEDLVLTGRVSDADLGIPPDYAEPSSSASHRIEVSIDSITAGALDMAAEHGSLEAVSVEGLTGSSNQPRLEGWRLALELFSLSDFTWGTPRDALLIGGMELAGLAVDKDDVSVAGISRLTSTTEITAERFTSHTRLDEAFVDFNRLIALTPVEGRTVMRMVNNVMTGGSERFSMSGEGSGAIDAKGASVLAHADSHINASDAFELTVNYEFPLALPKGETAEDLFTRFADYGVAMDPRVELDQLWFPVKPLGGRLGLVYHDRGMVDRLMSVAAVTTGQSRSELLEGMAMLSDTETIGGAGQDSRFAGLGGSRNGENELFDSVLTLLEGDASVLRVDLEVPKSLDIRKLADNPEKFLDHLIVTASAE
;
A
#
# COMPACT_ATOMS: atom_id res chain seq x y z
N MET A 1 11.96 0.26 -11.03
CA MET A 1 10.76 -0.59 -11.01
C MET A 1 9.57 0.14 -11.66
N GLU A 2 9.32 1.41 -11.31
CA GLU A 2 8.28 2.26 -11.92
C GLU A 2 8.37 2.45 -13.46
N GLN A 3 9.58 2.60 -14.03
CA GLN A 3 9.74 2.76 -15.49
C GLN A 3 9.52 1.46 -16.30
N ARG A 4 9.43 0.29 -15.66
CA ARG A 4 9.09 -0.98 -16.32
C ARG A 4 7.60 -1.31 -16.22
N ILE A 5 6.94 -0.91 -15.13
CA ILE A 5 5.49 -1.12 -14.92
C ILE A 5 4.66 -0.15 -15.79
N THR A 6 5.07 1.13 -15.89
CA THR A 6 4.43 2.10 -16.79
C THR A 6 4.66 1.82 -18.27
N ARG A 7 5.76 1.15 -18.63
CA ARG A 7 6.01 0.70 -20.01
C ARG A 7 5.17 -0.53 -20.38
N GLY A 8 4.90 -1.41 -19.41
CA GLY A 8 3.96 -2.53 -19.57
C GLY A 8 2.54 -2.05 -19.87
N ALA A 9 1.99 -1.14 -19.06
CA ALA A 9 0.64 -0.60 -19.27
C ALA A 9 0.49 0.18 -20.59
N HIS A 10 1.57 0.78 -21.10
CA HIS A 10 1.56 1.48 -22.39
C HIS A 10 1.84 0.56 -23.60
N GLU A 11 2.39 -0.64 -23.38
CA GLU A 11 2.59 -1.65 -24.43
C GLU A 11 1.37 -2.55 -24.66
N TRP A 12 0.53 -2.79 -23.64
CA TRP A 12 -0.79 -3.44 -23.84
C TRP A 12 -1.69 -2.64 -24.80
N ARG A 13 -1.57 -1.31 -24.82
CA ARG A 13 -2.29 -0.42 -25.75
C ARG A 13 -1.71 -0.34 -27.17
N LYS A 14 -0.47 -0.82 -27.39
CA LYS A 14 0.21 -0.79 -28.70
C LYS A 14 0.33 -2.15 -29.37
N ALA A 15 0.21 -3.25 -28.64
CA ALA A 15 0.19 -4.60 -29.21
C ALA A 15 -1.13 -4.95 -29.92
N GLY A 16 -2.22 -4.19 -29.68
CA GLY A 16 -3.52 -4.35 -30.35
C GLY A 16 -3.62 -3.73 -31.75
N GLY A 17 -2.50 -3.27 -32.32
CA GLY A 17 -2.48 -2.64 -33.64
C GLY A 17 -1.44 -3.25 -34.56
N VAL A 18 -1.90 -3.77 -35.70
CA VAL A 18 -1.22 -3.97 -37.00
C VAL A 18 -1.19 -5.44 -37.48
N VAL A 19 -2.09 -5.66 -38.45
CA VAL A 19 -2.05 -6.56 -39.62
C VAL A 19 -2.62 -7.97 -39.45
N LEU A 20 -3.81 -8.17 -40.04
CA LEU A 20 -4.00 -9.15 -41.12
C LEU A 20 -5.14 -8.71 -42.05
N GLY A 21 -4.75 -8.13 -43.18
CA GLY A 21 -5.56 -8.19 -44.39
C GLY A 21 -5.07 -9.37 -45.22
N LEU A 22 -5.95 -10.31 -45.53
CA LEU A 22 -6.32 -10.65 -46.91
C LEU A 22 -7.54 -11.58 -46.88
N GLY A 23 -8.46 -11.35 -47.81
CA GLY A 23 -9.80 -11.91 -47.76
C GLY A 23 -9.91 -13.37 -48.18
N LEU A 24 -11.06 -13.94 -47.83
CA LEU A 24 -11.77 -14.81 -48.75
C LEU A 24 -13.26 -14.47 -48.71
N VAL A 25 -13.76 -14.08 -49.88
CA VAL A 25 -15.18 -13.98 -50.19
C VAL A 25 -15.77 -15.39 -50.17
N LEU A 26 -16.73 -15.64 -49.29
CA LEU A 26 -17.74 -16.68 -49.49
C LEU A 26 -19.13 -16.06 -49.31
N SER A 27 -19.67 -15.70 -50.45
CA SER A 27 -21.10 -15.52 -50.69
C SER A 27 -21.91 -16.76 -50.28
N GLY A 28 -22.98 -16.58 -49.53
CA GLY A 28 -24.10 -17.51 -49.51
C GLY A 28 -24.78 -17.71 -48.16
N GLY A 29 -26.01 -17.21 -48.03
CA GLY A 29 -26.98 -17.69 -47.05
C GLY A 29 -27.48 -16.61 -46.09
N LEU A 30 -28.64 -16.02 -46.41
CA LEU A 30 -29.56 -15.55 -45.38
C LEU A 30 -29.98 -16.79 -44.57
N VAL A 31 -29.25 -17.09 -43.50
CA VAL A 31 -29.68 -18.03 -42.48
C VAL A 31 -30.38 -17.18 -41.44
N SER A 32 -31.69 -17.40 -41.26
CA SER A 32 -32.44 -16.90 -40.11
C SER A 32 -31.64 -17.17 -38.82
N PRO A 33 -31.80 -16.38 -37.74
CA PRO A 33 -31.23 -16.76 -36.45
C PRO A 33 -31.90 -18.07 -36.05
N VAL A 34 -31.24 -19.20 -36.32
CA VAL A 34 -31.58 -20.48 -35.72
C VAL A 34 -31.22 -20.27 -34.27
N ALA A 35 -32.22 -20.28 -33.39
CA ALA A 35 -31.97 -20.39 -31.96
C ALA A 35 -31.12 -21.66 -31.77
N LEU A 36 -29.82 -21.45 -31.53
CA LEU A 36 -28.90 -22.52 -31.20
C LEU A 36 -29.32 -23.08 -29.85
N ALA A 37 -29.16 -24.39 -29.66
CA ALA A 37 -29.30 -24.97 -28.32
C ALA A 37 -28.19 -24.40 -27.41
N ASP A 38 -28.44 -24.29 -26.10
CA ASP A 38 -27.53 -23.65 -25.15
C ASP A 38 -26.11 -24.26 -25.19
N GLU A 39 -26.00 -25.58 -25.40
CA GLU A 39 -24.72 -26.27 -25.62
C GLU A 39 -23.92 -25.68 -26.79
N GLN A 40 -24.58 -25.45 -27.93
CA GLN A 40 -23.95 -24.93 -29.15
C GLN A 40 -23.59 -23.45 -28.98
N ARG A 41 -24.37 -22.71 -28.17
CA ARG A 41 -24.07 -21.32 -27.81
C ARG A 41 -22.83 -21.25 -26.93
N LEU A 42 -22.78 -22.06 -25.86
CA LEU A 42 -21.62 -22.16 -24.98
C LEU A 42 -20.36 -22.54 -25.74
N GLU A 43 -20.44 -23.53 -26.64
CA GLU A 43 -19.30 -23.91 -27.48
C GLU A 43 -18.80 -22.74 -28.34
N VAL A 44 -19.73 -22.00 -28.98
CA VAL A 44 -19.39 -20.85 -29.82
C VAL A 44 -18.83 -19.69 -29.01
N ASP A 45 -19.41 -19.37 -27.86
CA ASP A 45 -18.99 -18.25 -27.02
C ASP A 45 -17.63 -18.54 -26.37
N LEU A 46 -17.42 -19.75 -25.84
CA LEU A 46 -16.09 -20.20 -25.40
C LEU A 46 -15.10 -20.18 -26.58
N ALA A 47 -15.51 -20.64 -27.77
CA ALA A 47 -14.66 -20.58 -28.96
C ALA A 47 -14.15 -19.17 -29.28
N ARG A 48 -14.92 -18.12 -28.96
CA ARG A 48 -14.48 -16.72 -29.13
C ARG A 48 -13.38 -16.30 -28.17
N TRP A 49 -13.38 -16.78 -26.91
CA TRP A 49 -12.23 -16.59 -26.01
C TRP A 49 -10.91 -17.08 -26.65
N PHE A 50 -11.00 -17.99 -27.62
CA PHE A 50 -9.87 -18.70 -28.19
C PHE A 50 -9.41 -18.15 -29.55
N GLU A 51 -9.99 -17.06 -30.10
CA GLU A 51 -9.56 -16.52 -31.41
C GLU A 51 -8.08 -16.03 -31.41
N SER A 52 -7.46 -15.86 -30.23
CA SER A 52 -6.03 -15.56 -30.04
C SER A 52 -5.16 -16.79 -29.71
N GLY A 53 -5.74 -17.97 -29.48
CA GLY A 53 -5.07 -19.19 -29.01
C GLY A 53 -5.42 -20.44 -29.82
N ARG A 54 -4.88 -21.61 -29.45
CA ARG A 54 -5.33 -22.91 -30.00
C ARG A 54 -6.10 -23.69 -28.95
N LEU A 55 -7.42 -23.80 -29.11
CA LEU A 55 -8.25 -24.73 -28.36
C LEU A 55 -7.82 -26.16 -28.68
N ARG A 56 -7.57 -26.97 -27.65
CA ARG A 56 -7.14 -28.37 -27.82
C ARG A 56 -8.20 -29.39 -27.47
N HIS A 57 -9.03 -29.09 -26.48
CA HIS A 57 -10.04 -30.00 -25.98
C HIS A 57 -11.18 -29.19 -25.36
N LEU A 58 -12.41 -29.62 -25.61
CA LEU A 58 -13.66 -29.05 -25.13
C LEU A 58 -14.75 -30.11 -25.33
N GLU A 59 -15.41 -30.52 -24.26
CA GLU A 59 -16.62 -31.34 -24.31
C GLU A 59 -17.77 -30.54 -23.71
N VAL A 60 -18.85 -30.31 -24.45
CA VAL A 60 -20.03 -29.56 -23.98
C VAL A 60 -21.22 -30.50 -23.86
N SER A 61 -21.99 -30.35 -22.79
CA SER A 61 -23.19 -31.12 -22.50
C SER A 61 -24.20 -30.30 -21.70
N GLN A 62 -25.47 -30.68 -21.77
CA GLN A 62 -26.57 -30.11 -20.97
C GLN A 62 -27.13 -31.20 -20.05
N PRO A 63 -26.58 -31.38 -18.84
CA PRO A 63 -27.00 -32.43 -17.92
C PRO A 63 -28.47 -32.26 -17.48
N SER A 64 -28.98 -31.04 -17.47
CA SER A 64 -30.35 -30.71 -17.13
C SER A 64 -30.81 -29.45 -17.88
N ALA A 65 -32.12 -29.16 -17.89
CA ALA A 65 -32.65 -27.96 -18.53
C ALA A 65 -32.12 -26.64 -17.94
N GLU A 66 -31.67 -26.64 -16.68
CA GLU A 66 -31.18 -25.45 -15.96
C GLU A 66 -29.64 -25.46 -15.82
N LEU A 67 -28.93 -26.34 -16.52
CA LEU A 67 -27.48 -26.46 -16.41
C LEU A 67 -26.84 -26.77 -17.75
N THR A 68 -25.96 -25.89 -18.21
CA THR A 68 -25.08 -26.12 -19.36
C THR A 68 -23.64 -26.27 -18.86
N ARG A 69 -22.95 -27.33 -19.27
CA ARG A 69 -21.62 -27.70 -18.77
C ARG A 69 -20.63 -27.88 -19.89
N ALA A 70 -19.44 -27.30 -19.75
CA ALA A 70 -18.26 -27.62 -20.53
C ALA A 70 -17.17 -28.24 -19.64
N THR A 71 -16.49 -29.28 -20.11
CA THR A 71 -15.39 -29.95 -19.39
C THR A 71 -14.11 -30.01 -20.21
N ASP A 72 -13.00 -30.15 -19.50
CA ASP A 72 -11.65 -30.33 -20.03
C ASP A 72 -11.22 -29.23 -21.02
N ILE A 73 -11.52 -27.98 -20.68
CA ILE A 73 -11.17 -26.81 -21.48
C ILE A 73 -9.66 -26.60 -21.39
N ALA A 74 -8.97 -26.59 -22.53
CA ALA A 74 -7.54 -26.37 -22.58
C ALA A 74 -7.13 -25.39 -23.69
N ILE A 75 -6.54 -24.27 -23.28
CA ILE A 75 -6.05 -23.19 -24.14
C ILE A 75 -4.53 -23.15 -24.07
N ALA A 76 -3.89 -23.02 -25.23
CA ALA A 76 -2.47 -22.73 -25.34
C ALA A 76 -2.24 -21.52 -26.24
N TRP A 77 -1.53 -20.52 -25.71
CA TRP A 77 -1.13 -19.32 -26.44
C TRP A 77 0.26 -19.47 -27.07
N SER A 78 0.57 -18.58 -28.02
CA SER A 78 1.82 -18.62 -28.79
C SER A 78 3.07 -18.27 -27.97
N ASN A 79 2.90 -17.52 -26.88
CA ASN A 79 3.94 -17.18 -25.91
C ASN A 79 4.31 -18.34 -24.96
N GLY A 80 3.60 -19.49 -25.05
CA GLY A 80 3.84 -20.66 -24.22
C GLY A 80 2.96 -20.74 -22.97
N GLU A 81 2.13 -19.73 -22.71
CA GLU A 81 1.13 -19.74 -21.65
C GLU A 81 0.04 -20.78 -21.93
N ARG A 82 -0.54 -21.32 -20.85
CA ARG A 82 -1.62 -22.31 -20.91
C ARG A 82 -2.64 -22.05 -19.84
N LEU A 83 -3.92 -22.12 -20.21
CA LEU A 83 -5.05 -22.14 -19.28
C LEU A 83 -5.74 -23.48 -19.41
N GLN A 84 -6.01 -24.11 -18.29
CA GLN A 84 -6.83 -25.30 -18.17
C GLN A 84 -7.99 -25.01 -17.22
N VAL A 85 -9.18 -25.47 -17.57
CA VAL A 85 -10.36 -25.46 -16.70
C VAL A 85 -10.97 -26.85 -16.77
N GLU A 86 -11.07 -27.52 -15.62
CA GLU A 86 -11.62 -28.88 -15.57
C GLU A 86 -13.11 -28.87 -15.89
N GLN A 87 -13.84 -27.89 -15.35
CA GLN A 87 -15.29 -27.78 -15.51
C GLN A 87 -15.74 -26.31 -15.52
N TYR A 88 -16.70 -26.00 -16.39
CA TYR A 88 -17.34 -24.71 -16.55
C TYR A 88 -18.86 -24.93 -16.61
N ASP A 89 -19.57 -24.45 -15.61
CA ASP A 89 -21.01 -24.62 -15.46
C ASP A 89 -21.71 -23.27 -15.58
N VAL A 90 -22.79 -23.25 -16.35
CA VAL A 90 -23.75 -22.14 -16.45
C VAL A 90 -25.08 -22.65 -15.90
N GLU A 91 -25.50 -22.11 -14.77
CA GLU A 91 -26.76 -22.44 -14.09
C GLU A 91 -27.82 -21.37 -14.41
N GLY A 92 -29.05 -21.80 -14.69
CA GLY A 92 -30.16 -20.91 -15.04
C GLY A 92 -30.37 -20.76 -16.55
N ASP A 93 -31.01 -19.66 -16.96
CA ASP A 93 -31.18 -19.31 -18.38
C ASP A 93 -29.83 -18.86 -18.96
N TYR A 94 -29.44 -19.36 -20.13
CA TYR A 94 -28.16 -18.97 -20.75
C TYR A 94 -28.11 -17.46 -21.08
N ASP A 95 -29.26 -16.85 -21.39
CA ASP A 95 -29.37 -15.42 -21.68
C ASP A 95 -29.42 -14.54 -20.43
N ASP A 96 -29.72 -15.12 -19.26
CA ASP A 96 -29.86 -14.46 -17.96
C ASP A 96 -29.47 -15.46 -16.85
N PRO A 97 -28.16 -15.78 -16.74
CA PRO A 97 -27.69 -16.86 -15.87
C PRO A 97 -27.82 -16.47 -14.40
N ASP A 98 -28.30 -17.41 -13.59
CA ASP A 98 -28.32 -17.24 -12.14
C ASP A 98 -26.90 -17.33 -11.57
N ARG A 99 -26.06 -18.18 -12.18
CA ARG A 99 -24.70 -18.45 -11.70
C ARG A 99 -23.79 -19.06 -12.76
N VAL A 100 -22.51 -18.69 -12.69
CA VAL A 100 -21.43 -19.34 -13.47
C VAL A 100 -20.36 -19.87 -12.53
N VAL A 101 -19.96 -21.14 -12.70
CA VAL A 101 -18.95 -21.81 -11.87
C VAL A 101 -17.82 -22.38 -12.72
N LEU A 102 -16.58 -21.97 -12.43
CA LEU A 102 -15.37 -22.56 -12.98
C LEU A 102 -14.69 -23.39 -11.90
N SER A 103 -14.31 -24.63 -12.21
CA SER A 103 -13.60 -25.52 -11.28
C SER A 103 -12.28 -26.01 -11.88
N GLY A 104 -11.27 -26.17 -11.02
CA GLY A 104 -9.95 -26.68 -11.40
C GLY A 104 -9.25 -25.78 -12.42
N VAL A 105 -9.23 -24.47 -12.17
CA VAL A 105 -8.60 -23.49 -13.07
C VAL A 105 -7.10 -23.49 -12.83
N VAL A 106 -6.32 -23.69 -13.90
CA VAL A 106 -4.87 -23.72 -13.85
C VAL A 106 -4.30 -22.84 -14.96
N LEU A 107 -3.64 -21.75 -14.57
CA LEU A 107 -2.86 -20.91 -15.47
C LEU A 107 -1.37 -21.23 -15.30
N THR A 108 -0.68 -21.54 -16.41
CA THR A 108 0.76 -21.79 -16.42
C THR A 108 1.45 -20.83 -17.39
N ALA A 109 2.39 -20.06 -16.89
CA ALA A 109 3.30 -19.18 -17.64
C ALA A 109 4.76 -19.64 -17.46
N ALA A 110 5.73 -18.91 -18.01
CA ALA A 110 7.13 -19.32 -18.03
C ALA A 110 7.77 -19.44 -16.63
N ASP A 111 7.37 -18.57 -15.71
CA ASP A 111 7.92 -18.37 -14.37
C ASP A 111 6.86 -18.38 -13.27
N MET A 112 5.59 -18.60 -13.63
CA MET A 112 4.45 -18.56 -12.73
C MET A 112 3.45 -19.67 -13.05
N ARG A 113 2.84 -20.21 -12.00
CA ARG A 113 1.68 -21.08 -12.07
C ARG A 113 0.66 -20.57 -11.06
N VAL A 114 -0.59 -20.46 -11.48
CA VAL A 114 -1.72 -20.14 -10.62
C VAL A 114 -2.70 -21.30 -10.72
N ASP A 115 -2.99 -21.91 -9.58
CA ASP A 115 -4.01 -22.93 -9.40
C ASP A 115 -5.15 -22.31 -8.61
N VAL A 116 -6.39 -22.53 -9.03
CA VAL A 116 -7.60 -22.04 -8.35
C VAL A 116 -8.60 -23.20 -8.33
N ALA A 117 -9.04 -23.60 -7.14
CA ALA A 117 -9.97 -24.73 -7.03
C ALA A 117 -11.33 -24.38 -7.63
N ARG A 118 -11.85 -23.19 -7.33
CA ARG A 118 -13.18 -22.76 -7.76
C ARG A 118 -13.28 -21.25 -7.92
N ILE A 119 -14.01 -20.82 -8.96
CA ILE A 119 -14.48 -19.45 -9.15
C ILE A 119 -16.00 -19.53 -9.35
N GLU A 120 -16.75 -18.76 -8.58
CA GLU A 120 -18.20 -18.65 -8.65
C GLU A 120 -18.55 -17.19 -8.93
N ILE A 121 -19.46 -16.97 -9.87
CA ILE A 121 -19.96 -15.66 -10.26
C ILE A 121 -21.48 -15.71 -10.13
N ASP A 122 -22.03 -14.92 -9.21
CA ASP A 122 -23.46 -14.85 -8.92
C ASP A 122 -24.13 -13.74 -9.76
N ASP A 123 -25.29 -14.07 -10.35
CA ASP A 123 -26.07 -13.21 -11.25
C ASP A 123 -25.22 -12.48 -12.32
N PRO A 124 -24.38 -13.18 -13.13
CA PRO A 124 -23.57 -12.52 -14.14
C PRO A 124 -24.40 -11.95 -15.30
N SER A 125 -23.95 -10.82 -15.88
CA SER A 125 -24.59 -10.22 -17.06
C SER A 125 -24.63 -11.11 -18.29
N GLU A 126 -23.68 -12.04 -18.42
CA GLU A 126 -23.58 -12.97 -19.54
C GLU A 126 -23.02 -14.31 -19.04
N ALA A 127 -23.48 -15.41 -19.64
CA ALA A 127 -22.99 -16.75 -19.34
C ALA A 127 -21.48 -16.92 -19.59
N VAL A 128 -20.90 -16.15 -20.53
CA VAL A 128 -19.46 -16.14 -20.84
C VAL A 128 -19.02 -14.70 -21.07
N TRP A 129 -18.29 -14.11 -20.11
CA TRP A 129 -17.83 -12.72 -20.17
C TRP A 129 -16.89 -12.43 -21.34
N ARG A 130 -17.16 -11.35 -22.08
CA ARG A 130 -16.34 -10.91 -23.21
C ARG A 130 -15.29 -9.89 -22.76
N LEU A 131 -14.06 -10.39 -22.53
CA LEU A 131 -12.94 -9.58 -22.06
C LEU A 131 -12.16 -8.87 -23.19
N ASP A 132 -12.51 -9.12 -24.45
CA ASP A 132 -11.84 -8.58 -25.63
C ASP A 132 -12.45 -7.27 -26.15
N SER A 133 -13.58 -6.83 -25.57
CA SER A 133 -14.18 -5.54 -25.92
C SER A 133 -13.41 -4.37 -25.29
N SER A 134 -13.44 -3.23 -25.96
CA SER A 134 -12.85 -1.99 -25.42
C SER A 134 -13.65 -1.39 -24.26
N GLU A 135 -14.90 -1.81 -24.10
CA GLU A 135 -15.87 -1.38 -23.09
C GLU A 135 -16.62 -2.63 -22.63
N PRO A 136 -16.07 -3.40 -21.68
CA PRO A 136 -16.69 -4.64 -21.24
C PRO A 136 -17.88 -4.34 -20.34
N GLU A 137 -19.09 -4.69 -20.80
CA GLU A 137 -20.35 -4.57 -20.04
C GLU A 137 -20.48 -5.74 -19.05
N LEU A 138 -19.66 -5.71 -18.00
CA LEU A 138 -19.63 -6.76 -16.97
C LEU A 138 -20.45 -6.33 -15.76
N SER A 139 -21.40 -7.17 -15.35
CA SER A 139 -22.01 -7.06 -14.03
C SER A 139 -22.11 -8.42 -13.36
N ALA A 140 -22.07 -8.43 -12.04
CA ALA A 140 -22.33 -9.58 -11.18
C ALA A 140 -22.79 -9.11 -9.80
N ALA A 141 -23.63 -9.90 -9.13
CA ALA A 141 -23.98 -9.68 -7.73
C ALA A 141 -22.81 -10.01 -6.79
N GLY A 142 -21.96 -10.95 -7.18
CA GLY A 142 -20.76 -11.31 -6.41
C GLY A 142 -19.82 -12.21 -7.22
N ILE A 143 -18.55 -12.20 -6.83
CA ILE A 143 -17.52 -13.08 -7.37
C ILE A 143 -16.79 -13.71 -6.20
N HIS A 144 -16.74 -15.03 -6.15
CA HIS A 144 -16.07 -15.79 -5.10
C HIS A 144 -15.01 -16.70 -5.71
N THR A 145 -13.80 -16.65 -5.18
CA THR A 145 -12.69 -17.51 -5.57
C THR A 145 -12.21 -18.28 -4.36
N GLU A 146 -12.04 -19.60 -4.48
CA GLU A 146 -11.62 -20.50 -3.41
C GLU A 146 -10.28 -21.17 -3.75
N ASP A 147 -9.43 -21.33 -2.72
CA ASP A 147 -8.16 -22.05 -2.74
C ASP A 147 -7.26 -21.65 -3.93
N LEU A 148 -6.83 -20.39 -3.94
CA LEU A 148 -5.86 -19.89 -4.91
C LEU A 148 -4.44 -20.19 -4.44
N VAL A 149 -3.65 -20.86 -5.27
CA VAL A 149 -2.23 -21.10 -5.04
C VAL A 149 -1.42 -20.53 -6.20
N LEU A 150 -0.58 -19.54 -5.90
CA LEU A 150 0.39 -18.98 -6.82
C LEU A 150 1.78 -19.53 -6.50
N THR A 151 2.36 -20.26 -7.45
CA THR A 151 3.76 -20.66 -7.43
C THR A 151 4.54 -19.84 -8.43
N GLY A 152 5.53 -19.07 -7.98
CA GLY A 152 6.33 -18.20 -8.81
C GLY A 152 7.83 -18.40 -8.65
N ARG A 153 8.59 -17.89 -9.61
CA ARG A 153 10.05 -17.72 -9.51
C ARG A 153 10.39 -16.24 -9.41
N VAL A 154 11.11 -15.86 -8.37
CA VAL A 154 11.57 -14.47 -8.18
C VAL A 154 13.08 -14.41 -8.11
N SER A 155 13.67 -13.32 -8.59
CA SER A 155 15.10 -13.06 -8.39
C SER A 155 15.36 -12.36 -7.05
N ASP A 156 16.60 -12.39 -6.57
CA ASP A 156 17.02 -11.61 -5.39
C ASP A 156 16.76 -10.10 -5.57
N ALA A 157 16.82 -9.61 -6.81
CA ALA A 157 16.52 -8.21 -7.14
C ALA A 157 15.03 -7.88 -6.96
N ASP A 158 14.14 -8.82 -7.28
CA ASP A 158 12.69 -8.65 -7.10
C ASP A 158 12.29 -8.72 -5.62
N LEU A 159 13.08 -9.44 -4.81
CA LEU A 159 12.95 -9.47 -3.35
C LEU A 159 13.52 -8.23 -2.65
N GLY A 160 14.10 -7.28 -3.40
CA GLY A 160 14.70 -6.07 -2.84
C GLY A 160 15.93 -6.32 -1.97
N ILE A 161 16.60 -7.49 -2.13
CA ILE A 161 17.79 -7.83 -1.36
C ILE A 161 18.95 -6.96 -1.86
N PRO A 162 19.59 -6.15 -1.00
CA PRO A 162 20.67 -5.28 -1.46
C PRO A 162 21.84 -6.09 -2.02
N PRO A 163 22.57 -5.58 -3.04
CA PRO A 163 23.62 -6.32 -3.72
C PRO A 163 24.73 -6.83 -2.80
N ASP A 164 25.02 -6.09 -1.73
CA ASP A 164 26.05 -6.40 -0.73
C ASP A 164 25.69 -7.63 0.12
N TYR A 165 24.39 -7.95 0.18
CA TYR A 165 23.87 -9.13 0.84
C TYR A 165 23.47 -10.22 -0.16
N ALA A 166 23.27 -9.89 -1.44
CA ALA A 166 23.02 -10.89 -2.49
C ALA A 166 24.22 -11.84 -2.59
N GLU A 167 23.96 -13.14 -2.79
CA GLU A 167 25.08 -14.05 -2.98
C GLU A 167 25.74 -13.77 -4.34
N PRO A 168 27.09 -13.66 -4.42
CA PRO A 168 27.80 -13.29 -5.64
C PRO A 168 27.64 -14.29 -6.81
N SER A 169 26.88 -15.37 -6.61
CA SER A 169 26.55 -16.42 -7.58
C SER A 169 25.05 -16.70 -7.76
N SER A 170 24.12 -15.99 -7.11
CA SER A 170 22.68 -16.26 -7.25
C SER A 170 22.06 -15.52 -8.45
N SER A 171 22.35 -16.00 -9.66
CA SER A 171 21.40 -15.85 -10.78
C SER A 171 20.22 -16.83 -10.68
N ALA A 172 20.14 -17.58 -9.57
CA ALA A 172 19.10 -18.55 -9.32
C ALA A 172 17.80 -17.84 -8.88
N SER A 173 16.74 -18.04 -9.64
CA SER A 173 15.39 -17.67 -9.23
C SER A 173 14.94 -18.54 -8.05
N HIS A 174 14.45 -17.94 -6.99
CA HIS A 174 13.86 -18.61 -5.83
C HIS A 174 12.40 -18.94 -6.08
N ARG A 175 11.92 -20.06 -5.55
CA ARG A 175 10.51 -20.42 -5.64
C ARG A 175 9.77 -19.76 -4.47
N ILE A 176 8.74 -19.00 -4.81
CA ILE A 176 7.76 -18.49 -3.86
C ILE A 176 6.47 -19.27 -4.06
N GLU A 177 5.79 -19.53 -2.96
CA GLU A 177 4.44 -20.07 -2.94
C GLU A 177 3.57 -19.14 -2.09
N VAL A 178 2.49 -18.65 -2.69
CA VAL A 178 1.45 -17.87 -2.01
C VAL A 178 0.15 -18.66 -2.11
N SER A 179 -0.48 -18.95 -0.98
CA SER A 179 -1.83 -19.48 -0.91
C SER A 179 -2.79 -18.38 -0.47
N ILE A 180 -4.02 -18.42 -0.94
CA ILE A 180 -5.13 -17.57 -0.51
C ILE A 180 -6.33 -18.49 -0.36
N ASP A 181 -6.94 -18.49 0.82
CA ASP A 181 -8.09 -19.37 1.11
C ASP A 181 -9.32 -18.90 0.34
N SER A 182 -9.59 -17.59 0.35
CA SER A 182 -10.70 -17.02 -0.42
C SER A 182 -10.41 -15.59 -0.94
N ILE A 183 -10.99 -15.27 -2.10
CA ILE A 183 -11.13 -13.89 -2.58
C ILE A 183 -12.61 -13.68 -2.85
N THR A 184 -13.19 -12.65 -2.26
CA THR A 184 -14.58 -12.26 -2.50
C THR A 184 -14.64 -10.85 -3.05
N ALA A 185 -15.36 -10.66 -4.14
CA ALA A 185 -15.76 -9.35 -4.63
C ALA A 185 -17.28 -9.25 -4.50
N GLY A 186 -17.77 -8.15 -3.93
CA GLY A 186 -19.19 -7.85 -3.86
C GLY A 186 -19.77 -7.45 -5.22
N ALA A 187 -20.90 -6.75 -5.22
CA ALA A 187 -21.57 -6.36 -6.44
C ALA A 187 -20.63 -5.55 -7.36
N LEU A 188 -20.53 -5.99 -8.62
CA LEU A 188 -19.75 -5.37 -9.69
C LEU A 188 -20.71 -4.84 -10.74
N ASP A 189 -20.57 -3.57 -11.12
CA ASP A 189 -21.26 -2.98 -12.27
C ASP A 189 -20.26 -2.14 -13.06
N MET A 190 -19.83 -2.65 -14.22
CA MET A 190 -19.00 -1.93 -15.19
C MET A 190 -19.81 -1.29 -16.33
N ALA A 191 -21.10 -1.59 -16.43
CA ALA A 191 -21.97 -1.09 -17.50
C ALA A 191 -22.50 0.32 -17.20
N ALA A 192 -22.55 0.72 -15.93
CA ALA A 192 -22.92 2.08 -15.55
C ALA A 192 -21.91 3.12 -16.06
N GLU A 193 -22.40 4.32 -16.40
CA GLU A 193 -21.59 5.50 -16.74
C GLU A 193 -20.52 5.80 -15.67
N HIS A 194 -20.80 5.40 -14.43
CA HIS A 194 -19.89 5.37 -13.30
C HIS A 194 -19.99 3.98 -12.71
N GLY A 195 -19.08 3.09 -13.07
CA GLY A 195 -19.14 1.75 -12.53
C GLY A 195 -18.75 1.73 -11.05
N SER A 196 -19.12 0.64 -10.39
CA SER A 196 -18.93 0.47 -8.94
C SER A 196 -18.56 -0.96 -8.59
N LEU A 197 -17.83 -1.09 -7.49
CA LEU A 197 -17.53 -2.36 -6.86
C LEU A 197 -17.75 -2.19 -5.36
N GLU A 198 -18.66 -2.97 -4.78
CA GLU A 198 -19.04 -2.79 -3.38
C GLU A 198 -17.86 -3.00 -2.43
N ALA A 199 -17.19 -4.16 -2.57
CA ALA A 199 -16.02 -4.50 -1.77
C ALA A 199 -15.19 -5.59 -2.45
N VAL A 200 -13.93 -5.68 -2.06
CA VAL A 200 -13.04 -6.81 -2.36
C VAL A 200 -12.38 -7.24 -1.07
N SER A 201 -12.47 -8.52 -0.71
CA SER A 201 -11.76 -9.12 0.40
C SER A 201 -10.89 -10.28 -0.05
N VAL A 202 -9.77 -10.44 0.64
CA VAL A 202 -8.81 -11.54 0.52
C VAL A 202 -8.67 -12.12 1.92
N GLU A 203 -8.97 -13.40 2.08
CA GLU A 203 -8.89 -14.10 3.36
C GLU A 203 -7.84 -15.22 3.33
N GLY A 204 -7.16 -15.41 4.45
CA GLY A 204 -6.23 -16.52 4.62
C GLY A 204 -5.03 -16.47 3.67
N LEU A 205 -4.52 -15.28 3.35
CA LEU A 205 -3.33 -15.15 2.53
C LEU A 205 -2.12 -15.64 3.30
N THR A 206 -1.37 -16.58 2.73
CA THR A 206 -0.10 -17.02 3.31
C THR A 206 0.98 -17.14 2.25
N GLY A 207 2.20 -16.69 2.57
CA GLY A 207 3.34 -16.68 1.67
C GLY A 207 4.53 -17.37 2.30
N SER A 208 5.21 -18.20 1.51
CA SER A 208 6.46 -18.86 1.89
C SER A 208 7.48 -18.85 0.74
N SER A 209 8.75 -19.03 1.07
CA SER A 209 9.84 -19.06 0.11
C SER A 209 10.77 -20.23 0.41
N ASN A 210 11.27 -20.87 -0.64
CA ASN A 210 12.31 -21.89 -0.51
C ASN A 210 13.73 -21.32 -0.47
N GLN A 211 13.86 -19.99 -0.43
CA GLN A 211 15.16 -19.34 -0.30
C GLN A 211 15.78 -19.76 1.05
N PRO A 212 17.02 -20.28 1.10
CA PRO A 212 17.64 -20.77 2.33
C PRO A 212 17.66 -19.74 3.48
N ARG A 213 17.67 -18.44 3.18
CA ARG A 213 17.65 -17.37 4.18
C ARG A 213 16.27 -17.10 4.77
N LEU A 214 15.22 -17.40 4.00
CA LEU A 214 13.83 -17.31 4.42
C LEU A 214 13.28 -18.67 4.82
N GLU A 215 14.14 -19.69 4.99
CA GLU A 215 13.69 -21.01 5.40
C GLU A 215 13.00 -20.96 6.76
N GLY A 216 11.78 -21.46 6.81
CA GLY A 216 10.89 -21.42 7.98
C GLY A 216 10.22 -20.08 8.24
N TRP A 217 10.53 -19.04 7.46
CA TRP A 217 9.80 -17.77 7.51
C TRP A 217 8.52 -17.86 6.70
N ARG A 218 7.42 -17.34 7.27
CA ARG A 218 6.11 -17.28 6.64
C ARG A 218 5.52 -15.89 6.87
N LEU A 219 4.85 -15.37 5.86
CA LEU A 219 3.95 -14.23 6.00
C LEU A 219 2.52 -14.77 5.97
N ALA A 220 1.69 -14.36 6.92
CA ALA A 220 0.28 -14.72 6.98
C ALA A 220 -0.55 -13.45 7.15
N LEU A 221 -1.72 -13.42 6.54
CA LEU A 221 -2.66 -12.32 6.61
C LEU A 221 -4.06 -12.91 6.67
N GLU A 222 -4.75 -12.70 7.79
CA GLU A 222 -6.09 -13.25 8.01
C GLU A 222 -7.11 -12.60 7.08
N LEU A 223 -7.10 -11.27 6.97
CA LEU A 223 -8.02 -10.51 6.14
C LEU A 223 -7.36 -9.25 5.58
N PHE A 224 -7.57 -9.03 4.29
CA PHE A 224 -7.42 -7.72 3.66
C PHE A 224 -8.69 -7.39 2.92
N SER A 225 -9.31 -6.26 3.20
CA SER A 225 -10.49 -5.80 2.48
C SER A 225 -10.38 -4.34 2.07
N LEU A 226 -11.02 -4.04 0.96
CA LEU A 226 -11.22 -2.72 0.40
C LEU A 226 -12.71 -2.57 0.12
N SER A 227 -13.28 -1.40 0.39
CA SER A 227 -14.73 -1.16 0.22
C SER A 227 -15.01 0.18 -0.44
N ASP A 228 -16.25 0.31 -0.90
CA ASP A 228 -16.83 1.53 -1.43
C ASP A 228 -16.05 2.02 -2.66
N PHE A 229 -15.79 1.12 -3.61
CA PHE A 229 -15.12 1.50 -4.84
C PHE A 229 -16.08 2.21 -5.78
N THR A 230 -15.67 3.38 -6.23
CA THR A 230 -16.36 4.09 -7.31
C THR A 230 -15.35 4.52 -8.34
N TRP A 231 -15.72 4.47 -9.61
CA TRP A 231 -14.95 5.07 -10.69
C TRP A 231 -15.85 5.91 -11.59
N GLY A 232 -15.26 6.88 -12.27
CA GLY A 232 -15.99 7.77 -13.20
C GLY A 232 -16.30 9.15 -12.63
N THR A 233 -16.37 9.33 -11.31
CA THR A 233 -16.57 10.66 -10.69
C THR A 233 -15.82 10.85 -9.37
N PRO A 234 -15.03 11.94 -9.23
CA PRO A 234 -14.68 12.92 -10.25
C PRO A 234 -13.60 12.40 -11.22
N ARG A 235 -13.82 12.57 -12.53
CA ARG A 235 -12.85 12.35 -13.64
C ARG A 235 -12.23 10.94 -13.76
N ASP A 236 -13.04 9.89 -13.74
CA ASP A 236 -12.52 8.51 -13.96
C ASP A 236 -11.52 8.03 -12.89
N ALA A 237 -11.41 8.72 -11.76
CA ALA A 237 -10.58 8.32 -10.62
C ALA A 237 -11.18 7.11 -9.90
N LEU A 238 -10.35 6.17 -9.47
CA LEU A 238 -10.77 5.07 -8.59
C LEU A 238 -10.80 5.57 -7.15
N LEU A 239 -11.98 5.75 -6.57
CA LEU A 239 -12.14 6.04 -5.15
C LEU A 239 -12.16 4.73 -4.38
N ILE A 240 -11.53 4.73 -3.21
CA ILE A 240 -11.62 3.65 -2.23
C ILE A 240 -12.07 4.30 -0.93
N GLY A 241 -13.28 3.99 -0.49
CA GLY A 241 -13.84 4.57 0.74
C GLY A 241 -13.36 3.86 2.01
N GLY A 242 -12.99 2.58 1.92
CA GLY A 242 -12.52 1.82 3.08
C GLY A 242 -11.36 0.86 2.75
N MET A 243 -10.48 0.69 3.73
CA MET A 243 -9.44 -0.33 3.77
C MET A 243 -9.39 -0.95 5.16
N GLU A 244 -9.34 -2.27 5.23
CA GLU A 244 -9.06 -3.01 6.45
C GLU A 244 -8.00 -4.07 6.20
N LEU A 245 -7.04 -4.16 7.12
CA LEU A 245 -6.04 -5.20 7.20
C LEU A 245 -6.12 -5.77 8.62
N ALA A 246 -6.33 -7.08 8.75
CA ALA A 246 -6.41 -7.76 10.04
C ALA A 246 -5.57 -9.02 10.06
N GLY A 247 -4.92 -9.27 11.20
CA GLY A 247 -4.13 -10.49 11.43
C GLY A 247 -2.93 -10.64 10.50
N LEU A 248 -2.22 -9.56 10.17
CA LEU A 248 -0.93 -9.67 9.49
C LEU A 248 0.10 -10.21 10.49
N ALA A 249 0.72 -11.34 10.18
CA ALA A 249 1.75 -11.96 10.98
C ALA A 249 2.97 -12.32 10.13
N VAL A 250 4.14 -12.17 10.73
CA VAL A 250 5.39 -12.73 10.24
C VAL A 250 5.82 -13.80 11.23
N ASP A 251 5.86 -15.04 10.76
CA ASP A 251 6.19 -16.19 11.57
C ASP A 251 7.56 -16.75 11.20
N LYS A 252 8.24 -17.34 12.19
CA LYS A 252 9.39 -18.21 11.99
C LYS A 252 9.16 -19.52 12.73
N ASP A 253 9.18 -20.63 12.00
CA ASP A 253 8.95 -21.98 12.55
C ASP A 253 7.63 -22.06 13.36
N ASP A 254 6.54 -21.55 12.77
CA ASP A 254 5.19 -21.48 13.35
C ASP A 254 5.05 -20.60 14.61
N VAL A 255 5.96 -19.65 14.80
CA VAL A 255 5.91 -18.67 15.89
C VAL A 255 5.95 -17.25 15.35
N SER A 256 4.94 -16.45 15.68
CA SER A 256 4.87 -15.04 15.29
C SER A 256 5.94 -14.20 15.97
N VAL A 257 6.72 -13.48 15.16
CA VAL A 257 7.79 -12.59 15.62
C VAL A 257 7.46 -11.11 15.44
N ALA A 258 6.56 -10.80 14.51
CA ALA A 258 6.05 -9.46 14.29
C ALA A 258 4.66 -9.53 13.64
N GLY A 259 3.89 -8.46 13.74
CA GLY A 259 2.58 -8.42 13.10
C GLY A 259 1.81 -7.12 13.30
N ILE A 260 0.67 -7.04 12.63
CA ILE A 260 -0.35 -6.02 12.79
C ILE A 260 -1.66 -6.73 13.10
N SER A 261 -2.23 -6.47 14.27
CA SER A 261 -3.50 -7.07 14.70
C SER A 261 -4.65 -6.53 13.86
N ARG A 262 -4.72 -5.21 13.68
CA ARG A 262 -5.70 -4.55 12.82
C ARG A 262 -5.26 -3.14 12.41
N LEU A 263 -5.46 -2.79 11.14
CA LEU A 263 -5.31 -1.47 10.56
C LEU A 263 -6.56 -1.17 9.73
N THR A 264 -7.29 -0.12 10.07
CA THR A 264 -8.44 0.35 9.29
C THR A 264 -8.20 1.77 8.80
N SER A 265 -8.61 2.06 7.57
CA SER A 265 -8.62 3.41 7.01
C SER A 265 -9.93 3.65 6.28
N THR A 266 -10.61 4.74 6.59
CA THR A 266 -11.85 5.16 5.92
C THR A 266 -11.67 6.55 5.35
N THR A 267 -12.13 6.76 4.13
CA THR A 267 -12.04 8.03 3.40
C THR A 267 -13.40 8.38 2.83
N GLU A 268 -13.80 9.64 2.95
CA GLU A 268 -15.00 10.17 2.31
C GLU A 268 -14.61 11.39 1.47
N ILE A 269 -15.02 11.39 0.21
CA ILE A 269 -14.73 12.47 -0.74
C ILE A 269 -16.04 13.03 -1.29
N THR A 270 -16.21 14.34 -1.18
CA THR A 270 -17.29 15.11 -1.77
C THR A 270 -16.72 16.31 -2.52
N ALA A 271 -17.53 17.04 -3.29
CA ALA A 271 -17.08 18.25 -3.97
C ALA A 271 -16.57 19.37 -3.02
N GLU A 272 -17.00 19.35 -1.76
CA GLU A 272 -16.70 20.40 -0.78
C GLU A 272 -15.78 19.93 0.35
N ARG A 273 -15.58 18.62 0.52
CA ARG A 273 -14.87 18.08 1.67
C ARG A 273 -14.21 16.74 1.36
N PHE A 274 -12.98 16.58 1.83
CA PHE A 274 -12.30 15.31 1.97
C PHE A 274 -12.14 15.01 3.46
N THR A 275 -12.44 13.78 3.89
CA THR A 275 -12.15 13.32 5.26
C THR A 275 -11.45 11.97 5.21
N SER A 276 -10.54 11.74 6.15
CA SER A 276 -9.90 10.45 6.36
C SER A 276 -9.83 10.13 7.84
N HIS A 277 -9.97 8.86 8.18
CA HIS A 277 -9.73 8.34 9.51
C HIS A 277 -8.95 7.04 9.39
N THR A 278 -7.84 6.95 10.11
CA THR A 278 -7.00 5.76 10.14
C THR A 278 -6.80 5.32 11.58
N ARG A 279 -6.86 4.02 11.82
CA ARG A 279 -6.69 3.43 13.15
C ARG A 279 -5.83 2.17 13.06
N LEU A 280 -4.78 2.13 13.86
CA LEU A 280 -3.93 0.98 14.11
C LEU A 280 -4.19 0.49 15.53
N ASP A 281 -4.81 -0.68 15.66
CA ASP A 281 -5.11 -1.24 16.99
C ASP A 281 -3.83 -1.72 17.68
N GLU A 282 -2.98 -2.49 16.97
CA GLU A 282 -1.67 -2.92 17.44
C GLU A 282 -0.78 -3.32 16.26
N ALA A 283 0.45 -2.82 16.25
CA ALA A 283 1.59 -3.39 15.57
C ALA A 283 2.59 -3.86 16.62
N PHE A 284 3.19 -5.03 16.44
CA PHE A 284 4.09 -5.59 17.44
C PHE A 284 5.34 -6.23 16.87
N VAL A 285 6.36 -6.33 17.73
CA VAL A 285 7.59 -7.10 17.51
C VAL A 285 7.95 -7.83 18.79
N ASP A 286 8.09 -9.16 18.73
CA ASP A 286 8.59 -9.99 19.83
C ASP A 286 10.12 -10.09 19.73
N PHE A 287 10.80 -9.23 20.49
CA PHE A 287 12.26 -9.19 20.51
C PHE A 287 12.86 -10.42 21.17
N ASN A 288 12.21 -11.06 22.15
CA ASN A 288 12.75 -12.28 22.74
C ASN A 288 12.88 -13.39 21.70
N ARG A 289 11.85 -13.56 20.86
CA ARG A 289 11.88 -14.48 19.72
C ARG A 289 12.93 -14.06 18.69
N LEU A 290 12.95 -12.79 18.27
CA LEU A 290 13.96 -12.31 17.33
C LEU A 290 15.39 -12.50 17.85
N ILE A 291 15.66 -12.25 19.13
CA ILE A 291 16.98 -12.46 19.76
C ILE A 291 17.37 -13.94 19.72
N ALA A 292 16.42 -14.86 19.97
CA ALA A 292 16.69 -16.29 19.89
C ALA A 292 17.09 -16.72 18.47
N LEU A 293 16.43 -16.15 17.46
CA LEU A 293 16.67 -16.39 16.03
C LEU A 293 17.92 -15.66 15.49
N THR A 294 18.34 -14.58 16.15
CA THR A 294 19.50 -13.78 15.72
C THR A 294 20.80 -14.58 15.93
N PRO A 295 21.74 -14.57 14.96
CA PRO A 295 23.09 -15.12 15.14
C PRO A 295 23.79 -14.55 16.37
N VAL A 296 24.69 -15.34 16.99
CA VAL A 296 25.29 -15.02 18.29
C VAL A 296 25.93 -13.63 18.29
N GLU A 297 26.56 -13.24 17.18
CA GLU A 297 27.25 -11.97 16.98
C GLU A 297 26.29 -10.77 17.03
N GLY A 298 25.05 -10.93 16.56
CA GLY A 298 24.03 -9.88 16.52
C GLY A 298 23.16 -9.80 17.77
N ARG A 299 23.15 -10.83 18.63
CA ARG A 299 22.26 -10.90 19.81
C ARG A 299 22.47 -9.76 20.79
N THR A 300 23.70 -9.29 20.96
CA THR A 300 24.00 -8.18 21.88
C THR A 300 23.35 -6.89 21.40
N VAL A 301 23.47 -6.58 20.11
CA VAL A 301 22.84 -5.38 19.51
C VAL A 301 21.32 -5.49 19.60
N MET A 302 20.75 -6.65 19.28
CA MET A 302 19.29 -6.85 19.37
C MET A 302 18.77 -6.72 20.80
N ARG A 303 19.53 -7.16 21.81
CA ARG A 303 19.20 -6.91 23.22
C ARG A 303 19.27 -5.43 23.60
N MET A 304 20.22 -4.68 23.06
CA MET A 304 20.28 -3.23 23.28
C MET A 304 19.05 -2.54 22.69
N VAL A 305 18.66 -2.88 21.46
CA VAL A 305 17.44 -2.37 20.82
C VAL A 305 16.20 -2.72 21.63
N ASN A 306 16.06 -4.00 22.03
CA ASN A 306 14.96 -4.43 22.90
C ASN A 306 14.89 -3.59 24.18
N ASN A 307 16.01 -3.43 24.89
CA ASN A 307 16.03 -2.68 26.14
C ASN A 307 15.59 -1.23 25.95
N VAL A 308 15.99 -0.57 24.85
CA VAL A 308 15.57 0.81 24.54
C VAL A 308 14.07 0.86 24.24
N MET A 309 13.61 0.00 23.34
CA MET A 309 12.26 0.05 22.77
C MET A 309 11.17 -0.51 23.69
N THR A 310 11.49 -1.47 24.56
CA THR A 310 10.50 -2.21 25.37
C THR A 310 10.67 -2.01 26.86
N GLY A 311 11.77 -1.37 27.30
CA GLY A 311 12.09 -1.29 28.73
C GLY A 311 12.29 -2.66 29.39
N GLY A 312 12.46 -3.73 28.60
CA GLY A 312 12.58 -5.11 29.08
C GLY A 312 11.28 -5.92 29.07
N SER A 313 10.18 -5.39 28.55
CA SER A 313 8.93 -6.16 28.36
C SER A 313 9.03 -7.23 27.26
N GLU A 314 10.15 -7.26 26.53
CA GLU A 314 10.48 -8.22 25.46
C GLU A 314 9.62 -8.11 24.20
N ARG A 315 8.49 -7.42 24.28
CA ARG A 315 7.57 -7.16 23.16
C ARG A 315 7.41 -5.66 22.99
N PHE A 316 7.74 -5.17 21.81
CA PHE A 316 7.36 -3.82 21.41
C PHE A 316 5.94 -3.85 20.86
N SER A 317 5.10 -2.93 21.31
CA SER A 317 3.75 -2.71 20.81
C SER A 317 3.54 -1.23 20.47
N MET A 318 2.85 -0.98 19.37
CA MET A 318 2.51 0.35 18.89
C MET A 318 1.05 0.37 18.44
N SER A 319 0.30 1.37 18.87
CA SER A 319 -1.06 1.67 18.39
C SER A 319 -1.12 3.10 17.91
N GLY A 320 -2.14 3.45 17.14
CA GLY A 320 -2.33 4.83 16.73
C GLY A 320 -3.70 5.09 16.13
N GLU A 321 -4.06 6.35 16.11
CA GLU A 321 -5.25 6.84 15.43
C GLU A 321 -4.96 8.21 14.81
N GLY A 322 -5.54 8.45 13.66
CA GLY A 322 -5.41 9.70 12.93
C GLY A 322 -6.73 10.06 12.30
N SER A 323 -7.05 11.34 12.29
CA SER A 323 -8.17 11.88 11.53
C SER A 323 -7.71 13.13 10.81
N GLY A 324 -8.14 13.28 9.56
CA GLY A 324 -7.83 14.42 8.73
C GLY A 324 -9.07 14.89 7.99
N ALA A 325 -9.16 16.19 7.74
CA ALA A 325 -10.16 16.73 6.85
C ALA A 325 -9.65 17.97 6.11
N ILE A 326 -10.10 18.09 4.86
CA ILE A 326 -9.82 19.23 3.99
C ILE A 326 -11.17 19.80 3.56
N ASP A 327 -11.48 21.00 4.04
CA ASP A 327 -12.72 21.71 3.73
C ASP A 327 -12.52 22.76 2.64
N ALA A 328 -13.36 22.76 1.62
CA ALA A 328 -13.40 23.81 0.61
C ALA A 328 -13.81 25.16 1.23
N LYS A 329 -13.08 26.21 0.87
CA LYS A 329 -13.31 27.62 1.28
C LYS A 329 -13.14 28.53 0.06
N GLY A 330 -13.99 28.34 -0.95
CA GLY A 330 -13.93 29.11 -2.20
C GLY A 330 -12.65 28.86 -2.98
N ALA A 331 -11.78 29.87 -3.12
CA ALA A 331 -10.48 29.75 -3.80
C ALA A 331 -9.34 29.21 -2.89
N SER A 332 -9.71 28.67 -1.73
CA SER A 332 -8.79 28.10 -0.75
C SER A 332 -9.41 26.85 -0.14
N VAL A 333 -8.60 26.06 0.56
CA VAL A 333 -9.05 24.94 1.38
C VAL A 333 -8.52 25.11 2.80
N LEU A 334 -9.16 24.48 3.77
CA LEU A 334 -8.67 24.38 5.15
C LEU A 334 -8.35 22.92 5.44
N ALA A 335 -7.07 22.59 5.49
CA ALA A 335 -6.59 21.28 5.88
C ALA A 335 -6.37 21.25 7.39
N HIS A 336 -6.93 20.25 8.07
CA HIS A 336 -6.65 19.98 9.46
C HIS A 336 -6.49 18.48 9.68
N ALA A 337 -5.64 18.10 10.64
CA ALA A 337 -5.56 16.74 11.11
C ALA A 337 -5.15 16.68 12.56
N ASP A 338 -5.58 15.62 13.22
CA ASP A 338 -5.25 15.25 14.58
C ASP A 338 -4.87 13.77 14.58
N SER A 339 -3.64 13.48 15.01
CA SER A 339 -3.07 12.13 15.03
C SER A 339 -2.37 11.85 16.34
N HIS A 340 -2.49 10.62 16.82
CA HIS A 340 -1.88 10.12 18.03
C HIS A 340 -1.27 8.74 17.78
N ILE A 341 -0.02 8.55 18.20
CA ILE A 341 0.69 7.28 18.16
C ILE A 341 1.18 6.97 19.58
N ASN A 342 0.98 5.74 20.02
CA ASN A 342 1.45 5.25 21.31
C ASN A 342 2.30 4.01 21.11
N ALA A 343 3.57 4.09 21.49
CA ALA A 343 4.43 2.94 21.69
C ALA A 343 4.54 2.69 23.19
N SER A 344 3.83 1.67 23.70
CA SER A 344 3.41 1.55 25.10
C SER A 344 4.50 1.73 26.15
N ASP A 345 5.70 1.21 25.86
CA ASP A 345 6.85 1.29 26.77
C ASP A 345 7.90 2.31 26.31
N ALA A 346 7.74 2.96 25.16
CA ALA A 346 8.75 3.82 24.55
C ALA A 346 8.37 5.29 24.57
N PHE A 347 7.29 5.67 23.90
CA PHE A 347 6.87 7.07 23.77
C PHE A 347 5.42 7.20 23.31
N GLU A 348 4.86 8.39 23.50
CA GLU A 348 3.63 8.82 22.83
C GLU A 348 3.91 10.05 21.99
N LEU A 349 3.29 10.13 20.81
CA LEU A 349 3.44 11.23 19.87
C LEU A 349 2.06 11.69 19.43
N THR A 350 1.77 12.97 19.67
CA THR A 350 0.58 13.63 19.14
C THR A 350 1.01 14.66 18.12
N VAL A 351 0.37 14.66 16.95
CA VAL A 351 0.59 15.62 15.88
C VAL A 351 -0.76 16.23 15.51
N ASN A 352 -0.85 17.55 15.53
CA ASN A 352 -2.04 18.27 15.13
C ASN A 352 -1.66 19.41 14.19
N TYR A 353 -2.40 19.63 13.11
CA TYR A 353 -2.16 20.78 12.24
C TYR A 353 -3.44 21.41 11.74
N GLU A 354 -3.33 22.69 11.40
CA GLU A 354 -4.39 23.46 10.76
C GLU A 354 -3.75 24.45 9.77
N PHE A 355 -3.93 24.18 8.48
CA PHE A 355 -3.35 24.93 7.39
C PHE A 355 -4.44 25.41 6.42
N PRO A 356 -4.75 26.72 6.39
CA PRO A 356 -5.42 27.30 5.24
C PRO A 356 -4.47 27.28 4.03
N LEU A 357 -4.91 26.72 2.91
CA LEU A 357 -4.12 26.57 1.69
C LEU A 357 -4.82 27.29 0.54
N ALA A 358 -4.09 28.12 -0.20
CA ALA A 358 -4.57 28.68 -1.46
C ALA A 358 -4.41 27.63 -2.57
N LEU A 359 -5.49 27.45 -3.33
CA LEU A 359 -5.49 26.61 -4.52
C LEU A 359 -4.72 27.31 -5.66
N PRO A 360 -4.09 26.54 -6.57
CA PRO A 360 -3.55 27.09 -7.80
C PRO A 360 -4.59 27.85 -8.60
N LYS A 361 -4.14 28.81 -9.41
CA LYS A 361 -5.05 29.67 -10.17
C LYS A 361 -5.85 28.83 -11.17
N GLY A 362 -7.17 28.83 -11.02
CA GLY A 362 -8.10 28.12 -11.91
C GLY A 362 -8.42 26.70 -11.45
N GLU A 363 -7.82 26.22 -10.36
CA GLU A 363 -8.19 24.96 -9.71
C GLU A 363 -9.31 25.19 -8.69
N THR A 364 -10.20 24.21 -8.61
CA THR A 364 -11.26 24.08 -7.61
C THR A 364 -10.84 23.11 -6.50
N ALA A 365 -11.58 23.07 -5.40
CA ALA A 365 -11.35 22.06 -4.35
C ALA A 365 -11.60 20.65 -4.88
N GLU A 366 -12.60 20.47 -5.74
CA GLU A 366 -12.89 19.22 -6.43
C GLU A 366 -11.70 18.73 -7.27
N ASP A 367 -11.00 19.63 -7.98
CA ASP A 367 -9.76 19.30 -8.71
C ASP A 367 -8.66 18.76 -7.78
N LEU A 368 -8.54 19.32 -6.56
CA LEU A 368 -7.60 18.84 -5.55
C LEU A 368 -8.02 17.48 -5.00
N PHE A 369 -9.30 17.27 -4.72
CA PHE A 369 -9.80 16.00 -4.18
C PHE A 369 -9.73 14.86 -5.20
N THR A 370 -9.98 15.16 -6.47
CA THR A 370 -9.78 14.22 -7.58
C THR A 370 -8.34 13.73 -7.64
N ARG A 371 -7.38 14.62 -7.43
CA ARG A 371 -5.97 14.21 -7.35
C ARG A 371 -5.75 13.24 -6.20
N PHE A 372 -6.21 13.56 -4.98
CA PHE A 372 -6.06 12.64 -3.85
C PHE A 372 -6.63 11.25 -4.14
N ALA A 373 -7.72 11.18 -4.91
CA ALA A 373 -8.32 9.94 -5.38
C ALA A 373 -7.47 9.19 -6.44
N ASP A 374 -6.91 9.90 -7.42
CA ASP A 374 -6.04 9.31 -8.45
C ASP A 374 -4.73 8.75 -7.87
N TYR A 375 -4.30 9.26 -6.71
CA TYR A 375 -3.05 8.85 -6.07
C TYR A 375 -3.27 7.61 -5.19
N GLY A 376 -3.03 6.44 -5.78
CA GLY A 376 -3.20 5.13 -5.13
C GLY A 376 -2.27 4.82 -3.95
N VAL A 377 -2.54 3.67 -3.31
CA VAL A 377 -2.06 3.18 -2.00
C VAL A 377 -0.53 3.03 -1.85
N ALA A 378 0.26 3.18 -2.91
CA ALA A 378 1.72 2.98 -2.88
C ALA A 378 2.46 4.12 -3.58
N MET A 379 2.73 5.22 -2.86
CA MET A 379 3.57 6.31 -3.36
C MET A 379 4.86 6.47 -2.55
N ASP A 380 5.91 6.88 -3.27
CA ASP A 380 7.09 7.52 -2.70
C ASP A 380 6.64 8.86 -2.07
N PRO A 381 6.86 9.07 -0.75
CA PRO A 381 6.49 10.31 -0.07
C PRO A 381 7.01 11.59 -0.75
N ARG A 382 8.11 11.49 -1.52
CA ARG A 382 8.66 12.62 -2.27
C ARG A 382 7.78 13.03 -3.44
N VAL A 383 7.21 12.06 -4.15
CA VAL A 383 6.32 12.29 -5.28
C VAL A 383 5.01 12.92 -4.79
N GLU A 384 4.51 12.44 -3.66
CA GLU A 384 3.34 13.01 -3.00
C GLU A 384 3.57 14.50 -2.65
N LEU A 385 4.69 14.80 -1.97
CA LEU A 385 5.05 16.18 -1.63
C LEU A 385 5.15 17.09 -2.87
N ASP A 386 5.80 16.62 -3.94
CA ASP A 386 6.00 17.38 -5.17
C ASP A 386 4.71 17.65 -5.94
N GLN A 387 3.81 16.67 -6.03
CA GLN A 387 2.65 16.73 -6.94
C GLN A 387 1.36 17.15 -6.25
N LEU A 388 1.19 16.84 -4.96
CA LEU A 388 -0.01 17.17 -4.19
C LEU A 388 0.17 18.42 -3.35
N TRP A 389 1.26 18.47 -2.57
CA TRP A 389 1.42 19.50 -1.54
C TRP A 389 2.17 20.75 -2.02
N PHE A 390 3.14 20.64 -2.93
CA PHE A 390 3.87 21.80 -3.46
C PHE A 390 3.11 22.72 -4.43
N PRO A 391 2.02 22.31 -5.09
CA PRO A 391 1.17 23.24 -5.84
C PRO A 391 0.31 24.14 -4.94
N VAL A 392 -0.09 23.66 -3.76
CA VAL A 392 -0.91 24.43 -2.82
C VAL A 392 -0.04 25.34 -1.96
N LYS A 393 -0.45 26.61 -1.82
CA LYS A 393 0.34 27.60 -1.07
C LYS A 393 -0.25 27.80 0.33
N PRO A 394 0.51 27.61 1.42
CA PRO A 394 0.00 27.90 2.75
C PRO A 394 -0.28 29.40 2.91
N LEU A 395 -1.44 29.70 3.47
CA LEU A 395 -1.89 31.05 3.84
C LEU A 395 -1.63 31.32 5.34
N GLY A 396 -0.56 30.69 5.83
CA GLY A 396 -0.21 30.55 7.23
C GLY A 396 -0.74 29.26 7.84
N GLY A 397 -0.75 29.18 9.17
CA GLY A 397 -1.36 28.07 9.92
C GLY A 397 -0.52 27.65 11.12
N ARG A 398 -0.86 26.50 11.70
CA ARG A 398 -0.19 25.97 12.89
C ARG A 398 0.07 24.47 12.77
N LEU A 399 1.19 24.04 13.32
CA LEU A 399 1.53 22.63 13.55
C LEU A 399 1.91 22.50 15.03
N GLY A 400 1.26 21.60 15.73
CA GLY A 400 1.62 21.18 17.08
C GLY A 400 2.15 19.75 17.04
N LEU A 401 3.25 19.52 17.74
CA LEU A 401 3.80 18.21 18.03
C LEU A 401 4.01 18.11 19.53
N VAL A 402 3.49 17.04 20.14
CA VAL A 402 3.70 16.74 21.55
C VAL A 402 4.27 15.34 21.65
N TYR A 403 5.50 15.24 22.14
CA TYR A 403 6.19 14.00 22.42
C TYR A 403 6.21 13.77 23.93
N HIS A 404 5.76 12.60 24.38
CA HIS A 404 5.89 12.14 25.75
C HIS A 404 6.89 10.99 25.79
N ASP A 405 7.97 11.14 26.54
CA ASP A 405 8.90 10.05 26.82
C ASP A 405 8.27 9.07 27.82
N ARG A 406 8.19 7.79 27.45
CA ARG A 406 7.82 6.69 28.37
C ARG A 406 9.08 5.95 28.85
N GLY A 407 10.20 6.67 28.95
CA GLY A 407 11.50 6.18 29.39
C GLY A 407 12.40 5.68 28.27
N MET A 408 12.03 5.83 27.00
CA MET A 408 12.89 5.48 25.87
C MET A 408 14.16 6.32 25.87
N VAL A 409 14.02 7.63 26.13
CA VAL A 409 15.16 8.56 26.10
C VAL A 409 16.21 8.20 27.14
N ASP A 410 15.80 7.96 28.37
CA ASP A 410 16.72 7.58 29.46
C ASP A 410 17.47 6.27 29.14
N ARG A 411 16.76 5.28 28.58
CA ARG A 411 17.36 4.00 28.17
C ARG A 411 18.29 4.16 26.98
N LEU A 412 17.93 4.99 26.00
CA LEU A 412 18.78 5.32 24.87
C LEU A 412 20.09 5.97 25.34
N MET A 413 20.01 6.94 26.25
CA MET A 413 21.18 7.60 26.85
C MET A 413 22.06 6.62 27.62
N SER A 414 21.45 5.68 28.35
CA SER A 414 22.17 4.61 29.04
C SER A 414 22.91 3.68 28.07
N VAL A 415 22.30 3.30 26.95
CA VAL A 415 22.94 2.50 25.91
C VAL A 415 24.06 3.28 25.21
N ALA A 416 23.84 4.56 24.91
CA ALA A 416 24.86 5.43 24.31
C ALA A 416 26.10 5.55 25.23
N ALA A 417 25.89 5.74 26.54
CA ALA A 417 26.97 5.80 27.54
C ALA A 417 27.82 4.52 27.54
N VAL A 418 27.15 3.36 27.59
CA VAL A 418 27.84 2.06 27.60
C VAL A 418 28.59 1.80 26.29
N THR A 419 28.00 2.13 25.14
CA THR A 419 28.61 1.87 23.83
C THR A 419 29.77 2.78 23.50
N THR A 420 29.74 4.03 23.96
CA THR A 420 30.83 5.01 23.80
C THR A 420 31.91 4.91 24.88
N GLY A 421 31.63 4.20 25.99
CA GLY A 421 32.53 4.14 27.14
C GLY A 421 32.61 5.46 27.91
N GLN A 422 31.62 6.34 27.72
CA GLN A 422 31.51 7.63 28.39
C GLN A 422 30.43 7.56 29.47
N SER A 423 30.57 8.37 30.50
CA SER A 423 29.47 8.64 31.43
C SER A 423 28.35 9.43 30.73
N ARG A 424 27.13 9.35 31.27
CA ARG A 424 25.99 10.16 30.77
C ARG A 424 26.31 11.66 30.80
N SER A 425 26.98 12.15 31.84
CA SER A 425 27.41 13.55 31.94
C SER A 425 28.39 13.94 30.86
N GLU A 426 29.38 13.09 30.54
CA GLU A 426 30.34 13.36 29.46
C GLU A 426 29.67 13.39 28.08
N LEU A 427 28.65 12.55 27.85
CA LEU A 427 27.84 12.60 26.63
C LEU A 427 27.02 13.88 26.52
N LEU A 428 26.33 14.26 27.59
CA LEU A 428 25.53 15.48 27.65
C LEU A 428 26.41 16.73 27.48
N GLU A 429 27.56 16.78 28.16
CA GLU A 429 28.56 17.84 27.98
C GLU A 429 29.07 17.88 26.53
N GLY A 430 29.34 16.74 25.91
CA GLY A 430 29.72 16.67 24.50
C GLY A 430 28.64 17.21 23.55
N MET A 431 27.37 16.90 23.81
CA MET A 431 26.24 17.42 23.03
C MET A 431 26.05 18.93 23.27
N ALA A 432 26.10 19.40 24.51
CA ALA A 432 26.04 20.83 24.84
C ALA A 432 27.22 21.63 24.25
N MET A 433 28.42 21.04 24.17
CA MET A 433 29.55 21.67 23.48
C MET A 433 29.31 21.79 21.97
N LEU A 434 28.59 20.84 21.36
CA LEU A 434 28.25 20.89 19.93
C LEU A 434 27.28 22.03 19.61
N SER A 435 26.35 22.38 20.50
CA SER A 435 25.54 23.61 20.34
C SER A 435 26.35 24.87 20.54
N ASP A 436 27.31 24.86 21.48
CA ASP A 436 28.14 26.03 21.78
C ASP A 436 29.27 26.29 20.77
N THR A 437 29.61 25.33 19.91
CA THR A 437 30.78 25.39 19.00
C THR A 437 30.74 26.42 17.87
N GLU A 438 29.76 27.34 17.80
CA GLU A 438 29.96 28.60 17.05
C GLU A 438 30.84 29.62 17.80
N THR A 439 31.13 29.40 19.08
CA THR A 439 31.82 30.39 19.93
C THR A 439 33.32 30.18 20.10
N ILE A 440 33.87 29.02 19.69
CA ILE A 440 35.29 28.66 19.91
C ILE A 440 35.95 28.19 18.61
N GLY A 441 36.08 29.11 17.64
CA GLY A 441 36.85 28.88 16.40
C GLY A 441 37.07 30.17 15.62
N GLY A 442 38.23 30.79 15.80
CA GLY A 442 38.55 32.12 15.26
C GLY A 442 38.60 32.21 13.73
N ALA A 443 38.42 33.46 13.27
CA ALA A 443 38.80 34.03 11.97
C ALA A 443 39.27 33.05 10.88
N GLY A 444 38.39 32.83 9.89
CA GLY A 444 38.80 32.42 8.55
C GLY A 444 38.69 30.94 8.25
N GLN A 445 37.46 30.42 8.20
CA GLN A 445 37.06 29.42 7.21
C GLN A 445 35.54 29.39 7.11
N ASP A 446 35.05 29.25 5.88
CA ASP A 446 33.66 29.38 5.45
C ASP A 446 32.69 28.49 6.25
N SER A 447 32.28 28.98 7.41
CA SER A 447 31.09 28.49 8.12
C SER A 447 29.88 28.97 7.33
N ARG A 448 29.40 28.10 6.43
CA ARG A 448 28.21 28.36 5.57
C ARG A 448 26.91 28.60 6.36
N PHE A 449 26.95 28.55 7.69
CA PHE A 449 25.82 28.82 8.58
C PHE A 449 25.89 30.19 9.28
N ALA A 450 27.04 30.86 9.34
CA ALA A 450 27.23 32.05 10.20
C ALA A 450 26.85 33.39 9.56
N GLY A 451 26.19 33.39 8.40
CA GLY A 451 26.00 34.62 7.63
C GLY A 451 24.67 34.70 6.95
N LEU A 452 23.60 34.99 7.70
CA LEU A 452 22.40 35.75 7.30
C LEU A 452 21.49 35.90 8.55
N GLY A 453 21.18 37.13 8.95
CA GLY A 453 20.50 37.44 10.22
C GLY A 453 19.01 37.08 10.28
N GLY A 454 18.72 35.79 10.50
CA GLY A 454 17.44 35.26 11.01
C GLY A 454 17.46 35.10 12.54
N SER A 455 16.29 34.96 13.14
CA SER A 455 16.06 34.94 14.59
C SER A 455 16.62 33.69 15.29
N ARG A 456 17.79 33.85 15.92
CA ARG A 456 18.53 32.89 16.77
C ARG A 456 17.77 32.23 17.94
N ASN A 457 16.49 32.52 18.15
CA ASN A 457 15.79 32.10 19.37
C ASN A 457 15.30 30.64 19.29
N GLY A 458 14.70 30.21 18.18
CA GLY A 458 14.08 28.88 18.11
C GLY A 458 15.06 27.71 17.97
N GLU A 459 16.26 27.92 17.40
CA GLU A 459 17.29 26.87 17.32
C GLU A 459 17.80 26.49 18.72
N ASN A 460 18.14 27.51 19.51
CA ASN A 460 18.62 27.33 20.87
C ASN A 460 17.51 26.78 21.77
N GLU A 461 16.27 27.27 21.63
CA GLU A 461 15.13 26.76 22.42
C GLU A 461 14.81 25.29 22.12
N LEU A 462 14.87 24.86 20.85
CA LEU A 462 14.71 23.45 20.48
C LEU A 462 15.83 22.60 21.08
N PHE A 463 17.08 23.04 20.91
CA PHE A 463 18.23 22.30 21.39
C PHE A 463 18.24 22.17 22.92
N ASP A 464 18.01 23.27 23.64
CA ASP A 464 17.94 23.31 25.10
C ASP A 464 16.80 22.43 25.62
N SER A 465 15.64 22.45 24.95
CA SER A 465 14.50 21.60 25.31
C SER A 465 14.78 20.12 25.08
N VAL A 466 15.44 19.77 23.97
CA VAL A 466 15.90 18.40 23.70
C VAL A 466 16.96 17.98 24.71
N LEU A 467 17.92 18.83 25.05
CA LEU A 467 18.90 18.55 26.11
C LEU A 467 18.21 18.30 27.45
N THR A 468 17.24 19.13 27.84
CA THR A 468 16.46 18.95 29.08
C THR A 468 15.77 17.58 29.11
N LEU A 469 15.24 17.13 27.97
CA LEU A 469 14.66 15.79 27.81
C LEU A 469 15.74 14.69 27.94
N LEU A 470 16.90 14.85 27.29
CA LEU A 470 18.02 13.90 27.35
C LEU A 470 18.66 13.82 28.75
N GLU A 471 18.62 14.91 29.52
CA GLU A 471 19.04 14.98 30.92
C GLU A 471 18.08 14.19 31.83
N GLY A 472 16.83 14.01 31.40
CA GLY A 472 15.76 13.39 32.18
C GLY A 472 15.02 14.38 33.09
N ASP A 473 15.25 15.68 32.90
CA ASP A 473 14.60 16.76 33.66
C ASP A 473 13.22 17.13 33.07
N ALA A 474 12.94 16.68 31.84
CA ALA A 474 11.63 16.72 31.22
C ALA A 474 11.21 15.32 30.75
N SER A 475 9.91 15.09 30.69
CA SER A 475 9.29 13.90 30.08
C SER A 475 8.36 14.28 28.91
N VAL A 476 8.10 15.57 28.71
CA VAL A 476 7.25 16.08 27.63
C VAL A 476 8.04 17.11 26.84
N LEU A 477 8.06 16.94 25.51
CA LEU A 477 8.58 17.92 24.55
C LEU A 477 7.43 18.38 23.66
N ARG A 478 7.11 19.66 23.72
CA ARG A 478 6.09 20.30 22.90
C ARG A 478 6.75 21.26 21.92
N VAL A 479 6.46 21.06 20.64
CA VAL A 479 6.90 21.91 19.53
C VAL A 479 5.66 22.49 18.87
N ASP A 480 5.47 23.79 19.00
CA ASP A 480 4.45 24.53 18.25
C ASP A 480 5.14 25.35 17.17
N LEU A 481 4.61 25.29 15.96
CA LEU A 481 5.08 26.05 14.82
C LEU A 481 3.94 26.91 14.29
N GLU A 482 4.21 28.20 14.15
CA GLU A 482 3.34 29.12 13.42
C GLU A 482 3.86 29.35 12.00
N VAL A 483 3.15 28.87 10.98
CA VAL A 483 3.54 29.09 9.59
C VAL A 483 3.12 30.50 9.15
N PRO A 484 4.04 31.38 8.70
CA PRO A 484 3.67 32.68 8.18
C PRO A 484 3.06 32.62 6.77
N LYS A 485 2.22 33.60 6.44
CA LYS A 485 1.54 33.73 5.13
C LYS A 485 2.47 33.89 3.92
N SER A 486 3.69 34.36 4.17
CA SER A 486 4.70 34.60 3.15
C SER A 486 5.58 33.38 2.85
N LEU A 487 5.40 32.28 3.59
CA LEU A 487 6.23 31.10 3.45
C LEU A 487 5.96 30.40 2.12
N ASP A 488 7.04 30.08 1.42
CA ASP A 488 7.01 29.27 0.21
C ASP A 488 7.59 27.91 0.58
N ILE A 489 6.76 26.88 0.64
CA ILE A 489 7.15 25.53 1.11
C ILE A 489 8.33 24.99 0.30
N ARG A 490 8.43 25.32 -0.99
CA ARG A 490 9.58 24.90 -1.81
C ARG A 490 10.88 25.53 -1.34
N LYS A 491 10.83 26.79 -0.91
CA LYS A 491 11.99 27.48 -0.34
C LYS A 491 12.35 26.99 1.07
N LEU A 492 11.43 26.31 1.76
CA LEU A 492 11.74 25.64 3.03
C LEU A 492 12.52 24.36 2.82
N ALA A 493 12.16 23.57 1.80
CA ALA A 493 12.93 22.38 1.45
C ALA A 493 14.40 22.73 1.12
N ASP A 494 14.60 23.87 0.47
CA ASP A 494 15.93 24.39 0.12
C ASP A 494 16.63 25.14 1.28
N ASN A 495 15.91 25.54 2.32
CA ASN A 495 16.41 26.37 3.42
C ASN A 495 15.59 26.15 4.71
N PRO A 496 15.81 25.03 5.41
CA PRO A 496 15.03 24.66 6.59
C PRO A 496 15.29 25.56 7.80
N GLU A 497 16.45 26.25 7.87
CA GLU A 497 16.78 27.11 9.03
C GLU A 497 15.80 28.28 9.24
N LYS A 498 15.16 28.79 8.19
CA LYS A 498 14.15 29.87 8.29
C LYS A 498 12.88 29.47 9.03
N PHE A 499 12.69 28.19 9.30
CA PHE A 499 11.56 27.66 10.05
C PHE A 499 11.72 27.89 11.56
N LEU A 500 12.97 27.97 12.01
CA LEU A 500 13.33 28.02 13.42
C LEU A 500 12.93 29.35 14.06
N ASP A 501 12.86 30.43 13.27
CA ASP A 501 12.35 31.75 13.67
C ASP A 501 10.88 31.73 14.14
N HIS A 502 10.13 30.68 13.78
CA HIS A 502 8.70 30.54 14.05
C HIS A 502 8.35 29.35 14.95
N LEU A 503 9.38 28.70 15.48
CA LEU A 503 9.28 27.56 16.36
C LEU A 503 9.17 28.06 17.81
N ILE A 504 8.19 27.55 18.53
CA ILE A 504 8.10 27.66 19.99
C ILE A 504 8.29 26.26 20.54
N VAL A 505 9.33 26.07 21.34
CA VAL A 505 9.62 24.77 21.94
C VAL A 505 9.59 24.88 23.44
N THR A 506 8.94 23.92 24.07
CA THR A 506 8.88 23.81 25.52
C THR A 506 9.15 22.37 25.93
N ALA A 507 10.05 22.19 26.89
CA ALA A 507 10.24 20.94 27.62
C ALA A 507 9.69 21.11 29.04
N SER A 508 8.96 20.10 29.53
CA SER A 508 8.40 20.12 30.89
C SER A 508 8.38 18.75 31.53
N ALA A 509 8.41 18.72 32.85
CA ALA A 509 7.99 17.56 33.63
C ALA A 509 6.47 17.42 33.58
N GLU A 510 5.97 16.19 33.66
CA GLU A 510 4.53 15.85 33.65
C GLU A 510 3.77 16.34 34.90
#